data_AF-A0AAV0EK21-F1
#
_entry.id   AF-A0AAV0EK21-F1
#
_cell.length_a   1.000
_cell.length_b   1.000
_cell.length_c   1.000
_cell.angle_alpha   90.00
_cell.angle_beta   90.00
_cell.angle_gamma   90.00
#
_symmetry.space_group_name_H-M   'P 1'
#
loop_
_entity.id
_entity.type
_entity.pdbx_description
1 polymer ?
#
loop_
_entity_poly.entity_id
_entity_poly.type
_entity_poly.pdbx_seq_one_letter_code
_entity_poly.pdbx_strand_id
1 'polypeptide(L)'
;MLETADFELHVQEPFFTYLKSGDKTIEGRCATDQYKKIEVGASILFNKCLLLQVQDLHYYASFREMLEAEPLCKVLPEVETTEEGVQVYRNFYSEEKEMSNGVLAICVKKPMWQPYLSMASIISDLSLGGLQSLLDVAHRSEQC
;
A
#
# COMPACT_ATOMS: atom_id res chain seq x y z
N MET A 1 13.03 -8.07 -14.90
CA MET A 1 13.49 -6.81 -14.29
C MET A 1 12.62 -6.60 -13.06
N LEU A 2 13.17 -6.31 -11.88
CA LEU A 2 12.32 -5.93 -10.74
C LEU A 2 11.58 -4.67 -11.18
N GLU A 3 10.25 -4.70 -11.25
CA GLU A 3 9.45 -3.51 -11.49
C GLU A 3 9.81 -2.51 -10.39
N THR A 4 10.45 -1.41 -10.77
CA THR A 4 10.60 -0.25 -9.92
C THR A 4 9.20 0.27 -9.64
N ALA A 5 8.83 0.41 -8.37
CA ALA A 5 7.54 1.00 -8.03
C ALA A 5 7.43 2.41 -8.61
N ASP A 6 6.28 2.74 -9.19
CA ASP A 6 6.01 4.06 -9.77
C ASP A 6 5.88 5.12 -8.67
N PHE A 7 5.35 4.71 -7.51
CA PHE A 7 5.14 5.57 -6.35
C PHE A 7 5.57 4.90 -5.05
N GLU A 8 5.98 5.71 -4.08
CA GLU A 8 6.21 5.26 -2.71
C GLU A 8 5.28 6.03 -1.77
N LEU A 9 4.52 5.31 -0.95
CA LEU A 9 3.60 5.88 0.04
C LEU A 9 3.92 5.36 1.44
N HIS A 10 3.72 6.23 2.44
CA HIS A 10 3.81 5.82 3.84
C HIS A 10 2.42 5.75 4.48
N VAL A 11 2.12 4.65 5.15
CA VAL A 11 0.87 4.39 5.88
C VAL A 11 1.22 4.00 7.32
N GLN A 12 0.53 4.61 8.30
CA GLN A 12 0.72 4.29 9.70
C GLN A 12 -0.03 3.01 10.10
N GLU A 13 0.40 2.38 11.19
CA GLU A 13 -0.39 1.32 11.83
C GLU A 13 -1.66 1.91 12.48
N PRO A 14 -2.77 1.15 12.53
CA PRO A 14 -2.92 -0.25 12.08
C PRO A 14 -3.22 -0.41 10.58
N PHE A 15 -3.38 0.69 9.83
CA PHE A 15 -3.81 0.66 8.43
C PHE A 15 -2.83 -0.07 7.51
N PHE A 16 -1.53 0.00 7.81
CA PHE A 16 -0.53 -0.75 7.06
C PHE A 16 -0.72 -2.27 7.22
N THR A 17 -0.96 -2.75 8.44
CA THR A 17 -1.29 -4.16 8.69
C THR A 17 -2.51 -4.59 7.88
N TYR A 18 -3.56 -3.78 7.79
CA TYR A 18 -4.75 -4.13 7.00
C TYR A 18 -4.51 -4.13 5.49
N LEU A 19 -3.66 -3.24 4.96
CA LEU A 19 -3.24 -3.28 3.56
C LEU A 19 -2.47 -4.58 3.28
N LYS A 20 -1.61 -4.98 4.23
CA LYS A 20 -0.79 -6.19 4.12
C LYS A 20 -1.64 -7.47 4.17
N SER A 21 -2.64 -7.54 5.05
CA SER A 21 -3.58 -8.68 5.09
C SER A 21 -4.48 -8.69 3.86
N GLY A 22 -4.91 -7.52 3.38
CA GLY A 22 -5.87 -7.33 2.29
C GLY A 22 -7.29 -7.01 2.78
N ASP A 23 -7.45 -6.76 4.09
CA ASP A 23 -8.72 -6.33 4.66
C ASP A 23 -9.05 -4.90 4.23
N LYS A 24 -8.03 -4.04 4.18
CA LYS A 24 -8.08 -2.70 3.59
C LYS A 24 -7.63 -2.77 2.13
N THR A 25 -8.49 -2.34 1.22
CA THR A 25 -8.22 -2.33 -0.23
C THR A 25 -8.40 -0.96 -0.86
N ILE A 26 -8.78 0.04 -0.06
CA ILE A 26 -8.98 1.42 -0.52
C ILE A 26 -8.19 2.35 0.38
N GLU A 27 -7.28 3.12 -0.20
CA GLU A 27 -6.43 4.09 0.50
C GLU A 27 -6.90 5.52 0.18
N GLY A 28 -7.58 6.15 1.15
CA GLY A 28 -8.01 7.55 1.03
C GLY A 28 -6.88 8.54 1.35
N ARG A 29 -6.67 9.53 0.48
CA ARG A 29 -5.70 10.63 0.63
C ARG A 29 -6.31 11.96 0.22
N CYS A 30 -5.88 13.07 0.82
CA CYS A 30 -6.14 14.39 0.22
C CYS A 30 -5.50 14.43 -1.18
N ALA A 31 -6.23 14.84 -2.21
CA ALA A 31 -5.79 14.77 -3.61
C ALA A 31 -4.81 15.90 -3.96
N THR A 32 -3.64 15.92 -3.31
CA THR A 32 -2.56 16.86 -3.64
C THR A 32 -1.94 16.52 -4.99
N ASP A 33 -1.19 17.46 -5.58
CA ASP A 33 -0.59 17.32 -6.91
C ASP A 33 0.35 16.12 -7.05
N GLN A 34 0.89 15.60 -5.95
CA GLN A 34 1.71 14.38 -5.96
C GLN A 34 0.84 13.14 -6.26
N TYR A 35 -0.33 13.02 -5.62
CA TYR A 35 -1.19 11.85 -5.74
C TYR A 35 -2.06 11.90 -6.99
N LYS A 36 -2.37 13.09 -7.51
CA LYS A 36 -3.09 13.28 -8.78
C LYS A 36 -2.36 12.70 -10.01
N LYS A 37 -1.07 12.39 -9.88
CA LYS A 37 -0.26 11.74 -10.92
C LYS A 37 -0.38 10.22 -10.92
N ILE A 38 -1.00 9.65 -9.89
CA ILE A 38 -1.23 8.21 -9.81
C ILE A 38 -2.26 7.85 -10.88
N GLU A 39 -1.96 6.80 -11.65
CA GLU A 39 -2.81 6.28 -12.70
C GLU A 39 -3.19 4.83 -12.41
N VAL A 40 -4.30 4.37 -12.99
CA VAL A 40 -4.71 2.97 -12.93
C VAL A 40 -3.62 2.08 -13.54
N GLY A 41 -3.30 0.98 -12.87
CA GLY A 41 -2.22 0.08 -13.27
C GLY A 41 -0.87 0.40 -12.65
N ALA A 42 -0.68 1.60 -12.08
CA ALA A 42 0.55 1.97 -11.40
C ALA A 42 0.83 1.07 -10.18
N SER A 43 2.12 0.86 -9.91
CA SER A 43 2.61 0.09 -8.76
C SER A 43 3.04 1.02 -7.63
N ILE A 44 2.47 0.81 -6.44
CA ILE A 44 2.74 1.60 -5.24
C ILE A 44 3.48 0.74 -4.22
N LEU A 45 4.63 1.22 -3.78
CA LEU A 45 5.39 0.62 -2.68
C LEU A 45 5.02 1.31 -1.36
N PHE A 46 4.22 0.61 -0.55
CA PHE A 46 3.85 1.05 0.78
C PHE A 46 4.93 0.70 1.80
N ASN A 47 5.32 1.68 2.61
CA ASN A 47 6.32 1.54 3.68
C ASN A 47 7.60 0.82 3.21
N LYS A 48 8.02 1.05 1.96
CA LYS A 48 9.20 0.43 1.33
C LYS A 48 9.21 -1.10 1.28
N CYS A 49 8.10 -1.78 1.55
CA CYS A 49 8.09 -3.24 1.66
C CYS A 49 6.83 -3.95 1.15
N LEU A 50 5.73 -3.24 0.92
CA LEU A 50 4.50 -3.83 0.38
C LEU A 50 4.17 -3.23 -0.99
N LEU A 51 4.36 -4.03 -2.05
CA LEU A 51 4.02 -3.63 -3.40
C LEU A 51 2.56 -3.99 -3.72
N LEU A 52 1.75 -2.97 -4.05
CA LEU A 52 0.37 -3.12 -4.49
C LEU A 52 0.15 -2.41 -5.82
N GLN A 53 -0.82 -2.87 -6.61
CA GLN A 53 -1.17 -2.27 -7.88
C GLN A 53 -2.49 -1.51 -7.78
N VAL A 54 -2.53 -0.30 -8.34
CA VAL A 54 -3.75 0.51 -8.45
C VAL A 54 -4.73 -0.14 -9.41
N GLN A 55 -5.94 -0.37 -8.94
CA GLN A 55 -7.06 -0.92 -9.70
C GLN A 55 -8.01 0.14 -10.20
N ASP A 56 -8.27 1.14 -9.36
CA ASP A 56 -9.19 2.22 -9.68
C ASP A 56 -8.86 3.46 -8.86
N LEU A 57 -9.38 4.60 -9.29
CA LEU A 57 -9.18 5.91 -8.67
C LEU A 57 -10.49 6.69 -8.66
N HIS A 58 -10.99 7.00 -7.47
CA HIS A 58 -12.22 7.77 -7.31
C HIS A 58 -11.96 9.09 -6.59
N TYR A 59 -12.52 10.18 -7.10
CA TYR A 59 -12.35 11.52 -6.56
C TYR A 59 -13.64 12.00 -5.89
N TYR A 60 -13.49 12.59 -4.72
CA TYR A 60 -14.59 13.09 -3.89
C TYR A 60 -14.28 14.51 -3.39
N ALA A 61 -15.31 15.27 -3.05
CA ALA A 61 -15.12 16.60 -2.48
C ALA A 61 -14.64 16.54 -1.02
N SER A 62 -14.98 15.46 -0.30
CA SER A 62 -14.66 15.30 1.14
C SER A 62 -14.43 13.84 1.54
N PHE A 63 -13.80 13.63 2.70
CA PHE A 63 -13.66 12.30 3.30
C PHE A 63 -15.01 11.73 3.71
N ARG A 64 -15.96 12.57 4.14
CA ARG A 64 -17.32 12.14 4.44
C ARG A 64 -17.97 11.51 3.21
N GLU A 65 -17.95 12.23 2.08
CA GLU A 65 -18.52 11.75 0.82
C GLU A 65 -17.84 10.44 0.35
N MET A 66 -16.51 10.37 0.45
CA MET A 66 -15.76 9.15 0.15
C MET A 66 -16.22 7.98 1.03
N LEU A 67 -16.34 8.18 2.35
CA LEU A 67 -16.73 7.12 3.29
C LEU A 67 -18.20 6.70 3.19
N GLU A 68 -19.06 7.57 2.66
CA GLU A 68 -20.46 7.26 2.35
C GLU A 68 -20.61 6.52 1.01
N ALA A 69 -19.73 6.77 0.04
CA ALA A 69 -19.76 6.15 -1.28
C ALA A 69 -18.98 4.82 -1.34
N GLU A 70 -17.86 4.73 -0.62
CA GLU A 70 -17.00 3.54 -0.58
C GLU A 70 -17.38 2.60 0.55
N PRO A 71 -17.13 1.28 0.42
CA PRO A 71 -17.31 0.35 1.52
C PRO A 71 -16.40 0.72 2.70
N LEU A 72 -16.98 1.25 3.78
CA LEU A 72 -16.24 1.72 4.97
C LEU A 72 -15.24 0.68 5.49
N CYS A 73 -15.63 -0.59 5.57
CA CYS A 73 -14.75 -1.68 6.02
C CYS A 73 -13.55 -1.95 5.10
N LYS A 74 -13.57 -1.49 3.84
CA LYS A 74 -12.44 -1.57 2.90
C LYS A 74 -11.53 -0.35 2.96
N VAL A 75 -12.00 0.75 3.54
CA VAL A 75 -11.21 1.95 3.80
C VAL A 75 -10.61 1.91 5.22
N LEU A 76 -11.43 1.60 6.23
CA LEU A 76 -11.13 1.60 7.66
C LEU A 76 -11.78 0.35 8.32
N PRO A 77 -11.11 -0.83 8.29
CA PRO A 77 -11.71 -2.12 8.69
C PRO A 77 -12.27 -2.25 10.11
N GLU A 78 -11.85 -1.42 11.06
CA GLU A 78 -12.33 -1.45 12.46
C GLU A 78 -13.23 -0.27 12.83
N VAL A 79 -13.59 0.55 11.83
CA VAL A 79 -14.46 1.71 12.04
C VAL A 79 -15.87 1.36 11.60
N GLU A 80 -16.85 1.62 12.46
CA GLU A 80 -18.24 1.23 12.21
C GLU A 80 -19.07 2.37 11.61
N THR A 81 -18.66 3.63 11.81
CA THR A 81 -19.43 4.81 11.38
C THR A 81 -18.62 5.78 10.53
N THR A 82 -19.31 6.49 9.63
CA THR A 82 -18.72 7.55 8.81
C THR A 82 -18.12 8.66 9.68
N GLU A 83 -18.81 9.04 10.77
CA GLU A 83 -18.37 10.09 11.70
C GLU A 83 -17.02 9.76 12.35
N GLU A 84 -16.87 8.54 12.87
CA GLU A 84 -15.60 8.06 13.41
C GLU A 84 -14.52 8.00 12.33
N GLY A 85 -14.88 7.57 11.12
CA GLY A 85 -13.96 7.50 10.00
C GLY A 85 -13.43 8.87 9.58
N VAL A 86 -14.28 9.89 9.56
CA VAL A 86 -13.85 11.29 9.34
C VAL A 86 -12.90 11.72 10.45
N GLN A 87 -13.18 11.38 11.71
CA GLN A 87 -12.31 11.73 12.83
C GLN A 87 -10.93 11.06 12.74
N VAL A 88 -10.85 9.84 12.21
CA VAL A 88 -9.56 9.19 11.89
C VAL A 88 -8.77 10.03 10.89
N TYR A 89 -9.39 10.50 9.81
CA TYR A 89 -8.72 11.34 8.82
C TYR A 89 -8.29 12.71 9.34
N ARG A 90 -9.02 13.27 10.31
CA ARG A 90 -8.67 14.54 10.98
C ARG A 90 -7.36 14.48 11.77
N ASN A 91 -6.89 13.28 12.13
CA ASN A 91 -5.56 13.10 12.72
C ASN A 91 -4.41 13.32 11.71
N PHE A 92 -4.71 13.29 10.41
CA PHE A 92 -3.72 13.39 9.33
C PHE A 92 -3.86 14.66 8.48
N TYR A 93 -5.09 15.15 8.30
CA TYR A 93 -5.40 16.27 7.41
C TYR A 93 -6.33 17.27 8.10
N SER A 94 -6.00 18.56 7.97
CA SER A 94 -6.94 19.62 8.31
C SER A 94 -8.09 19.67 7.30
N GLU A 95 -9.24 20.14 7.76
CA GLU A 95 -10.42 20.34 6.91
C GLU A 95 -10.15 21.33 5.76
N GLU A 96 -9.37 22.38 6.01
CA GLU A 96 -8.95 23.33 4.97
C GLU A 96 -8.15 22.65 3.85
N LYS A 97 -7.27 21.70 4.20
CA LYS A 97 -6.46 20.96 3.23
C LYS A 97 -7.31 19.98 2.43
N GLU A 98 -8.27 19.34 3.08
CA GLU A 98 -9.26 18.51 2.40
C GLU A 98 -10.09 19.33 1.41
N MET A 99 -10.70 20.42 1.85
CA MET A 99 -11.58 21.25 1.01
C MET A 99 -10.84 21.89 -0.17
N SER A 100 -9.57 22.24 -0.01
CA SER A 100 -8.76 22.83 -1.09
C SER A 100 -8.30 21.82 -2.14
N ASN A 101 -8.13 20.55 -1.76
CA ASN A 101 -7.59 19.53 -2.66
C ASN A 101 -8.63 18.52 -3.14
N GLY A 102 -9.72 18.33 -2.40
CA GLY A 102 -10.57 17.16 -2.46
C GLY A 102 -9.89 15.91 -1.89
N VAL A 103 -10.54 14.77 -2.09
CA VAL A 103 -10.10 13.46 -1.63
C VAL A 103 -9.98 12.51 -2.81
N LEU A 104 -8.94 11.68 -2.78
CA LEU A 104 -8.69 10.60 -3.72
C LEU A 104 -8.75 9.27 -2.95
N ALA A 105 -9.63 8.38 -3.39
CA ALA A 105 -9.64 6.98 -3.00
C ALA A 105 -8.82 6.16 -4.00
N ILE A 106 -7.76 5.51 -3.50
CA ILE A 106 -6.87 4.68 -4.32
C ILE A 106 -7.23 3.22 -4.06
N CYS A 107 -7.94 2.59 -4.99
CA CYS A 107 -8.30 1.18 -4.91
C CYS A 107 -7.08 0.34 -5.30
N VAL A 108 -6.66 -0.57 -4.43
CA VAL A 108 -5.43 -1.36 -4.59
C VAL A 108 -5.69 -2.85 -4.49
N LYS A 109 -4.87 -3.63 -5.21
CA LYS A 109 -4.82 -5.10 -5.05
C LYS A 109 -3.37 -5.58 -4.98
N LYS A 110 -3.19 -6.78 -4.44
CA LYS A 110 -1.91 -7.50 -4.56
C LYS A 110 -1.71 -7.89 -6.03
N PRO A 111 -0.59 -7.52 -6.68
CA PRO A 111 -0.28 -8.00 -8.02
C PRO A 111 -0.21 -9.53 -8.03
N MET A 112 -0.66 -10.14 -9.14
CA MET A 112 -0.69 -11.60 -9.27
C MET A 112 0.71 -12.23 -9.31
N TRP A 113 1.73 -11.46 -9.70
CA TRP A 113 3.12 -11.88 -9.71
C TRP A 113 3.93 -11.02 -8.74
N GLN A 114 4.41 -11.63 -7.66
CA GLN A 114 5.25 -10.98 -6.67
C GLN A 114 6.66 -11.59 -6.78
N PRO A 115 7.73 -10.79 -6.97
CA PRO A 115 9.10 -11.30 -7.06
C PRO A 115 9.49 -12.19 -5.87
N TYR A 116 8.97 -11.89 -4.68
CA TYR A 116 9.22 -12.69 -3.48
C TYR A 116 8.67 -14.12 -3.58
N LEU A 117 7.61 -14.38 -4.37
CA LEU A 117 7.11 -15.74 -4.56
C LEU A 117 8.13 -16.58 -5.34
N SER A 118 8.76 -15.98 -6.34
CA SER A 118 9.85 -16.63 -7.09
C SER A 118 11.06 -16.85 -6.18
N MET A 119 11.44 -15.84 -5.38
CA MET A 119 12.53 -16.00 -4.41
C MET A 119 12.23 -17.04 -3.34
N ALA A 120 11.02 -17.07 -2.80
CA ALA A 120 10.60 -18.06 -1.81
C ALA A 120 10.65 -19.47 -2.39
N SER A 121 10.18 -19.67 -3.62
CA SER A 121 10.32 -20.94 -4.33
C SER A 121 11.78 -21.36 -4.46
N ILE A 122 12.66 -20.45 -4.93
CA ILE A 122 14.10 -20.72 -5.05
C ILE A 122 14.70 -21.09 -3.69
N ILE A 123 14.39 -20.34 -2.63
CA ILE A 123 14.88 -20.60 -1.27
C ILE A 123 14.39 -21.96 -0.75
N SER A 124 13.13 -22.31 -1.01
CA SER A 124 12.58 -23.62 -0.65
C SER A 124 13.25 -24.76 -1.41
N ASP A 125 13.52 -24.57 -2.70
CA ASP A 125 14.15 -25.58 -3.56
C ASP A 125 15.64 -25.81 -3.24
N LEU A 126 16.33 -24.80 -2.69
CA LEU A 126 17.75 -24.90 -2.33
C LEU A 126 18.03 -25.93 -1.23
N SER A 127 17.04 -26.30 -0.41
CA SER A 127 17.20 -27.12 0.79
C SER A 127 18.20 -26.54 1.80
N LEU A 128 18.35 -27.18 2.97
CA LEU A 128 19.31 -26.74 4.00
C LEU A 128 20.76 -26.73 3.47
N GLY A 129 21.13 -27.72 2.65
CA GLY A 129 22.48 -27.86 2.12
C GLY A 129 22.85 -26.79 1.09
N GLY A 130 21.89 -26.40 0.23
CA GLY A 130 22.09 -25.32 -0.73
C GLY A 130 22.14 -23.95 -0.05
N LEU A 131 21.31 -23.73 0.99
CA LEU A 131 21.37 -22.51 1.79
C LEU A 131 22.71 -22.35 2.52
N GLN A 132 23.23 -23.43 3.10
CA GLN A 132 24.51 -23.40 3.79
C GLN A 132 25.67 -23.09 2.82
N SER A 133 25.65 -23.72 1.64
CA SER A 133 26.63 -23.44 0.58
C SER A 133 26.58 -21.99 0.10
N LEU A 134 25.38 -21.41 -0.02
CA LEU A 134 25.20 -20.01 -0.42
C LEU A 134 25.75 -19.02 0.62
N LEU A 135 25.50 -19.28 1.92
CA LEU A 135 26.02 -18.47 3.03
C LEU A 135 27.55 -18.53 3.14
N ASP A 136 28.13 -19.71 2.88
CA ASP A 136 29.59 -19.90 2.85
C ASP A 136 30.25 -19.13 1.70
N VAL A 137 29.58 -19.00 0.55
CA VAL A 137 30.05 -18.19 -0.58
C VAL A 137 30.04 -16.70 -0.23
N ALA A 138 28.97 -16.21 0.42
CA ALA A 138 28.87 -14.81 0.83
C ALA A 138 29.97 -14.39 1.82
N HIS A 139 30.29 -15.26 2.80
CA HIS A 139 31.39 -15.00 3.75
C HIS A 139 32.76 -14.90 3.09
N ARG A 140 33.00 -15.65 2.00
CA ARG A 140 34.27 -15.60 1.27
C ARG A 140 34.40 -14.34 0.40
N SER A 141 33.30 -13.79 -0.08
CA SER A 141 33.31 -12.56 -0.89
C SER A 141 33.54 -11.28 -0.09
N GLU A 142 33.32 -11.28 1.23
CA GLU A 142 33.53 -10.11 2.11
C GLU A 142 34.97 -10.01 2.67
N GLN A 143 35.81 -11.01 2.40
CA GLN A 143 37.20 -11.07 2.89
C GLN A 143 38.25 -10.71 1.81
N CYS A 144 37.82 -10.16 0.67
CA CYS A 144 38.67 -9.80 -0.46
C CYS A 144 38.65 -8.29 -0.75
#